data_AF-A0A7Y3LFM4-F1
#
_entry.id   AF-A0A7Y3LFM4-F1
#
_cell.length_a   1.000
_cell.length_b   1.000
_cell.length_c   1.000
_cell.angle_alpha   90.00
_cell.angle_beta   90.00
_cell.angle_gamma   90.00
#
_symmetry.space_group_name_H-M   'P 1'
#
loop_
_entity.id
_entity.type
_entity.pdbx_description
1 polymer ?
#
loop_
_entity_poly.entity_id
_entity_poly.type
_entity_poly.pdbx_seq_one_letter_code
_entity_poly.pdbx_strand_id
1 'polypeptide(L)' 'MATLDARPIIAAGEEPFDQIMATVAGLTDNEELIILAPFEPIPLEGVLSSQGFTYDAVAIGNGDWQVTFRR' A
#
# COMPACT_ATOMS: atom_id res chain seq x y z
N MET A 1 9.39 1.91 9.68
CA MET A 1 8.20 1.25 9.08
C MET A 1 7.10 2.28 9.00
N ALA A 2 6.40 2.35 7.88
CA ALA A 2 5.25 3.23 7.69
C ALA A 2 3.99 2.41 7.43
N THR A 3 2.84 2.89 7.90
CA THR A 3 1.54 2.27 7.63
C THR A 3 0.57 3.32 7.12
N LEU A 4 -0.12 3.02 6.02
CA LEU A 4 -1.20 3.83 5.47
C LEU A 4 -2.49 3.02 5.42
N ASP A 5 -3.53 3.50 6.10
CA ASP A 5 -4.87 2.93 5.98
C ASP A 5 -5.64 3.63 4.86
N ALA A 6 -5.75 2.97 3.71
CA ALA A 6 -6.45 3.48 2.54
C ALA A 6 -7.97 3.22 2.60
N ARG A 7 -8.45 2.37 3.52
CA ARG A 7 -9.88 2.05 3.65
C ARG A 7 -10.77 3.28 3.88
N PRO A 8 -10.49 4.19 4.84
CA PRO A 8 -11.32 5.38 5.03
C PRO A 8 -11.27 6.35 3.84
N ILE A 9 -10.13 6.45 3.16
CA ILE A 9 -9.94 7.31 1.99
C ILE A 9 -10.81 6.82 0.83
N ILE A 10 -10.73 5.52 0.54
CA ILE A 10 -11.53 4.86 -0.50
C ILE A 10 -13.02 4.92 -0.14
N ALA A 11 -13.38 4.74 1.14
CA ALA A 11 -14.77 4.84 1.60
C ALA A 11 -15.36 6.25 1.44
N ALA A 12 -14.52 7.29 1.49
CA ALA A 12 -14.91 8.68 1.20
C ALA A 12 -15.02 8.96 -0.31
N GLY A 13 -14.67 8.01 -1.18
CA GLY A 13 -14.61 8.21 -2.64
C GLY A 13 -13.36 8.96 -3.11
N GLU A 14 -12.35 9.06 -2.25
CA GLU A 14 -11.07 9.70 -2.55
C GLU A 14 -10.03 8.68 -3.03
N GLU A 15 -9.01 9.17 -3.75
CA GLU A 15 -7.93 8.34 -4.29
C GLU A 15 -6.69 8.38 -3.38
N PRO A 16 -6.24 7.23 -2.81
CA PRO A 16 -5.09 7.20 -1.90
C PRO A 16 -3.73 7.23 -2.60
N PHE A 17 -3.69 7.19 -3.94
CA PHE A 17 -2.46 6.97 -4.71
C PHE A 17 -1.38 8.02 -4.42
N ASP A 18 -1.74 9.30 -4.42
CA ASP A 18 -0.78 10.38 -4.14
C ASP A 18 -0.21 10.31 -2.72
N GLN A 19 -1.03 9.94 -1.73
CA GLN A 19 -0.59 9.76 -0.34
C GLN A 19 0.34 8.56 -0.18
N ILE A 20 0.05 7.47 -0.91
CA ILE A 20 0.92 6.29 -0.97
C ILE A 20 2.28 6.70 -1.55
N MET A 21 2.30 7.37 -2.70
CA MET A 21 3.54 7.79 -3.34
C MET A 21 4.34 8.78 -2.48
N ALA A 22 3.67 9.70 -1.78
CA ALA A 22 4.31 10.58 -0.81
C ALA A 22 4.94 9.80 0.35
N THR A 23 4.26 8.77 0.84
CA THR A 23 4.79 7.89 1.90
C THR A 23 6.00 7.10 1.40
N VAL A 24 5.92 6.51 0.20
CA VAL A 24 7.00 5.79 -0.47
C VAL A 24 8.25 6.67 -0.64
N ALA A 25 8.07 7.93 -1.04
CA ALA A 25 9.18 8.88 -1.19
C ALA A 25 9.91 9.20 0.12
N GLY A 26 9.25 9.01 1.27
CA GLY A 26 9.83 9.21 2.60
C GLY A 26 10.49 7.98 3.20
N LEU A 27 10.36 6.80 2.58
CA LEU A 27 10.94 5.56 3.12
C LEU A 27 12.45 5.51 2.92
N THR A 28 13.15 5.02 3.94
CA THR A 28 14.55 4.61 3.82
C THR A 28 14.67 3.15 3.35
N ASP A 29 15.85 2.75 2.86
CA ASP A 29 16.06 1.42 2.22
C ASP A 29 15.76 0.22 3.14
N ASN A 30 15.73 0.41 4.47
CA ASN A 30 15.43 -0.65 5.44
C ASN A 30 13.99 -0.57 5.99
N GLU A 31 13.14 0.29 5.45
CA GLU A 31 11.78 0.48 5.94
C GLU A 31 10.73 -0.16 5.05
N GLU A 32 9.80 -0.85 5.70
CA GLU A 32 8.62 -1.43 5.05
C GLU A 32 7.48 -0.42 5.05
N LEU A 33 6.65 -0.49 4.00
CA LEU A 33 5.36 0.20 3.91
C LEU A 33 4.23 -0.82 3.95
N ILE A 34 3.33 -0.65 4.91
CA ILE A 34 2.11 -1.45 5.04
C ILE A 34 0.93 -0.62 4.54
N ILE A 35 0.13 -1.19 3.64
CA ILE A 35 -1.10 -0.58 3.14
C ILE A 35 -2.28 -1.47 3.52
N LEU A 36 -3.29 -0.87 4.15
CA LEU A 36 -4.58 -1.51 4.38
C LEU A 36 -5.59 -1.02 3.34
N ALA A 37 -6.19 -1.93 2.59
CA ALA A 37 -7.13 -1.62 1.52
C ALA A 37 -8.38 -2.51 1.61
N PRO A 38 -9.56 -2.04 1.15
CA PRO A 38 -10.80 -2.82 1.18
C PRO A 38 -10.90 -3.87 0.05
N PHE A 39 -9.82 -4.06 -0.71
CA PHE A 39 -9.64 -5.05 -1.77
C PHE A 39 -8.14 -5.16 -2.10
N GLU A 40 -7.73 -6.20 -2.84
CA GLU A 40 -6.36 -6.40 -3.27
C GLU A 40 -5.93 -5.31 -4.29
N PRO A 41 -4.90 -4.50 -3.99
CA PRO A 41 -4.52 -3.35 -4.81
C PRO A 41 -3.58 -3.73 -5.96
N ILE A 42 -4.00 -4.67 -6.82
CA ILE A 42 -3.20 -5.20 -7.94
C ILE A 42 -2.53 -4.10 -8.81
N PRO A 43 -3.21 -2.98 -9.18
CA PRO A 43 -2.55 -1.92 -9.95
C PRO A 43 -1.36 -1.28 -9.21
N LEU A 44 -1.47 -1.10 -7.89
CA LEU A 44 -0.44 -0.49 -7.06
C LEU A 44 0.77 -1.41 -6.91
N GLU A 45 0.53 -2.72 -6.77
CA GLU A 45 1.56 -3.75 -6.73
C GLU A 45 2.47 -3.65 -7.95
N GLY A 46 1.90 -3.61 -9.16
CA GLY A 46 2.65 -3.45 -10.41
C GLY A 46 3.45 -2.15 -10.46
N VAL A 47 2.86 -1.04 -10.02
CA VAL A 47 3.54 0.27 -9.96
C VAL A 47 4.76 0.22 -9.05
N LEU A 48 4.62 -0.25 -7.81
CA LEU A 48 5.73 -0.28 -6.86
C LEU A 48 6.77 -1.34 -7.20
N SER A 49 6.37 -2.47 -7.79
CA SER A 49 7.33 -3.43 -8.34
C SER A 49 8.16 -2.88 -9.48
N SER A 50 7.58 -2.05 -10.36
CA SER A 50 8.36 -1.35 -11.39
C SER A 50 9.38 -0.36 -10.81
N GLN A 51 9.18 0.09 -9.57
CA GLN A 51 10.08 0.97 -8.83
C GLN A 51 11.09 0.21 -7.94
N GLY A 52 11.16 -1.12 -8.09
CA GLY A 52 12.12 -1.97 -7.37
C GLY A 52 11.62 -2.51 -6.03
N PHE A 53 10.33 -2.32 -5.68
CA PHE A 53 9.77 -2.91 -4.47
C PHE A 53 9.32 -4.36 -4.69
N THR A 54 9.55 -5.20 -3.70
CA THR A 54 8.84 -6.47 -3.52
C THR A 54 7.61 -6.24 -2.65
N TYR A 55 6.62 -7.11 -2.75
CA TYR A 55 5.42 -7.01 -1.94
C TYR A 55 4.91 -8.39 -1.48
N ASP A 56 4.19 -8.39 -0.37
CA ASP A 56 3.43 -9.52 0.15
C ASP A 56 2.01 -9.04 0.46
N ALA A 57 1.02 -9.64 -0.21
CA ALA A 57 -0.40 -9.28 -0.07
C ALA A 57 -1.16 -10.42 0.60
N VAL A 58 -1.84 -10.11 1.70
CA VAL A 58 -2.62 -11.08 2.48
C VAL A 58 -4.02 -10.55 2.76
N ALA A 59 -5.02 -11.39 2.56
CA ALA A 59 -6.39 -11.10 3.00
C ALA A 59 -6.45 -11.17 4.53
N ILE A 60 -6.96 -10.12 5.16
CA ILE A 60 -7.04 -10.00 6.63
C ILE A 60 -8.48 -10.12 7.18
N GLY A 61 -9.44 -10.40 6.31
CA GLY A 61 -10.86 -10.62 6.65
C GLY A 61 -11.77 -9.45 6.26
N ASN A 62 -13.09 -9.68 6.23
CA ASN A 62 -14.10 -8.70 5.81
C ASN A 62 -13.92 -8.11 4.39
N GLY A 63 -13.15 -8.77 3.53
CA GLY A 63 -12.77 -8.25 2.21
C GLY A 63 -11.55 -7.32 2.25
N ASP A 64 -11.02 -7.02 3.44
CA ASP A 64 -9.82 -6.19 3.60
C ASP A 64 -8.54 -6.97 3.32
N TRP A 65 -7.54 -6.23 2.86
CA TRP A 65 -6.22 -6.70 2.50
C TRP A 65 -5.15 -5.87 3.21
N GLN A 66 -4.09 -6.56 3.61
CA GLN A 66 -2.84 -5.94 4.02
C GLN A 66 -1.78 -6.24 2.96
N VAL A 67 -1.18 -5.20 2.42
CA VAL A 67 -0.05 -5.33 1.50
C VAL A 67 1.18 -4.72 2.13
N THR A 68 2.27 -5.48 2.18
CA THR A 68 3.54 -5.04 2.75
C THR A 68 4.57 -4.91 1.65
N PHE A 69 5.06 -3.70 1.41
CA PHE A 69 6.08 -3.37 0.42
C PHE A 69 7.47 -3.25 1.07
N ARG A 70 8.49 -3.78 0.40
CA ARG A 70 9.90 -3.78 0.82
C ARG A 70 10.83 -3.49 -0.35
N ARG A 71 11.96 -2.83 -0.12
CA ARG A 71 13.03 -2.66 -1.11
C ARG A 71 14.11 -3.72 -0.99
#